data_AF-A0A1M6HEB8-F1
#
_entry.id   AF-A0A1M6HEB8-F1
#
_cell.length_a   1.000
_cell.length_b   1.000
_cell.length_c   1.000
_cell.angle_alpha   90.00
_cell.angle_beta   90.00
_cell.angle_gamma   90.00
#
_symmetry.space_group_name_H-M   'P 1'
#
loop_
_entity.id
_entity.type
_entity.pdbx_description
1 polymer ?
#
loop_
_entity_poly.entity_id
_entity_poly.type
_entity_poly.pdbx_seq_one_letter_code
_entity_poly.pdbx_strand_id
1 'polypeptide(L)'
;MLILFLLFFLILLLALLFAIFKIGKWTLKERARVKWVISIIGILVVAFAVKRVFFTKMEFIQSNVYSNLYIVENPEKDASKVKKAIIDKIKEHLKANHKQENKLSYSNETECIYFYELGGRTFGFLGEAGTSYFIDHEEDLGGFVTEELGMYQEYRMAEFYYKISENELNSTCGELNWFDEGEFIKTDTICNLEIIK
;
A
#
# COMPACT_ATOMS: atom_id res chain seq x y z
N MET A 1 -6.49 34.10 14.59
CA MET A 1 -5.28 33.53 13.97
C MET A 1 -5.57 32.80 12.66
N LEU A 2 -6.53 31.87 12.60
CA LEU A 2 -6.87 31.10 11.38
C LEU A 2 -7.11 31.97 10.13
N ILE A 3 -7.91 33.04 10.28
CA ILE A 3 -8.23 33.98 9.18
C ILE A 3 -6.97 34.68 8.63
N LEU A 4 -6.03 35.03 9.51
CA LEU A 4 -4.76 35.68 9.13
C LEU A 4 -3.85 34.72 8.37
N PHE A 5 -3.81 33.44 8.76
CA PHE A 5 -3.10 32.39 8.03
C PHE A 5 -3.71 32.16 6.64
N LEU A 6 -5.04 32.06 6.54
CA LEU A 6 -5.72 31.88 5.26
C LEU A 6 -5.44 33.05 4.29
N LEU A 7 -5.47 34.28 4.78
CA LEU A 7 -5.14 35.47 4.00
C LEU A 7 -3.68 35.47 3.52
N PHE A 8 -2.75 35.06 4.39
CA PHE A 8 -1.35 34.90 4.01
C PHE A 8 -1.17 33.85 2.90
N PHE A 9 -1.79 32.68 3.02
CA PHE A 9 -1.75 31.63 1.99
C PHE A 9 -2.36 32.09 0.68
N LEU A 10 -3.45 32.86 0.72
CA LEU A 10 -4.08 33.42 -0.49
C LEU A 10 -3.15 34.39 -1.21
N ILE A 11 -2.48 35.29 -0.47
CA ILE A 11 -1.50 36.22 -1.05
C ILE A 11 -0.30 35.47 -1.63
N LEU A 12 0.18 34.44 -0.93
CA LEU A 12 1.28 33.59 -1.39
C LEU A 12 0.91 32.86 -2.69
N LEU A 13 -0.30 32.31 -2.78
CA LEU A 13 -0.83 31.67 -3.97
C LEU A 13 -0.89 32.64 -5.15
N LEU A 14 -1.41 33.86 -4.94
CA LEU A 14 -1.46 34.89 -5.98
C LEU A 14 -0.06 35.31 -6.46
N ALA A 15 0.91 35.44 -5.55
CA ALA A 15 2.28 35.75 -5.89
C ALA A 15 2.94 34.63 -6.71
N LEU A 16 2.69 33.36 -6.35
CA LEU A 16 3.14 32.19 -7.10
C LEU A 16 2.56 32.16 -8.51
N LEU A 17 1.23 32.35 -8.65
CA LEU A 17 0.57 32.40 -9.96
C LEU A 17 1.14 33.51 -10.84
N PHE A 18 1.36 34.70 -10.27
CA PHE A 18 1.98 35.81 -10.99
C PHE A 18 3.42 35.50 -11.44
N ALA A 19 4.21 34.86 -10.58
CA ALA A 19 5.56 34.43 -10.93
C ALA A 19 5.56 33.41 -12.06
N ILE A 20 4.69 32.39 -12.00
CA ILE A 20 4.53 31.38 -13.06
C ILE A 20 4.15 32.04 -14.38
N PHE A 21 3.19 32.96 -14.38
CA PHE A 21 2.78 33.70 -15.58
C PHE A 21 3.95 34.50 -16.18
N LYS A 22 4.71 35.20 -15.33
CA LYS A 22 5.86 36.01 -15.77
C LYS A 22 6.97 35.14 -16.36
N ILE A 23 7.27 34.00 -15.75
CA ILE A 23 8.25 33.02 -16.23
C ILE A 23 7.80 32.41 -17.55
N GLY A 24 6.52 32.04 -17.67
CA GLY A 24 5.95 31.51 -18.92
C GLY A 24 6.07 32.51 -20.06
N LYS A 25 5.65 33.77 -19.83
CA LYS A 25 5.77 34.85 -20.82
C LYS A 25 7.23 35.12 -21.22
N TRP A 26 8.16 35.09 -20.26
CA TRP A 26 9.59 35.28 -20.52
C TRP A 26 10.20 34.12 -21.33
N THR A 27 9.75 32.90 -21.07
CA THR A 27 10.19 31.69 -21.78
C THR A 27 9.72 31.71 -23.23
N LEU A 28 8.46 32.08 -23.47
CA LEU A 28 7.86 32.14 -24.81
C LEU A 28 8.45 33.24 -25.70
N LYS A 29 9.16 34.23 -25.13
CA LYS A 29 9.73 35.35 -25.89
C LYS A 29 10.82 34.93 -26.88
N GLU A 30 11.55 33.84 -26.60
CA GLU A 30 12.66 33.38 -27.45
C GLU A 30 12.56 31.89 -27.73
N ARG A 31 12.61 31.52 -29.02
CA ARG A 31 12.55 30.12 -29.47
C ARG A 31 13.66 29.25 -28.84
N ALA A 32 14.84 29.82 -28.58
CA ALA A 32 15.93 29.10 -27.92
C ALA A 32 15.55 28.70 -26.48
N ARG A 33 14.93 29.61 -25.71
CA ARG A 33 14.50 29.34 -24.33
C ARG A 33 13.41 28.29 -24.27
N VAL A 34 12.47 28.33 -25.20
CA VAL A 34 11.43 27.31 -25.34
C VAL A 34 12.05 25.93 -25.55
N LYS A 35 13.02 25.80 -26.46
CA LYS A 35 13.73 24.53 -26.70
C LYS A 35 14.43 24.02 -25.44
N TRP A 36 15.16 24.89 -24.73
CA TRP A 36 15.83 24.52 -23.48
C TRP A 36 14.85 24.04 -22.41
N VAL A 37 13.75 24.76 -22.21
CA VAL A 37 12.73 24.38 -21.22
C VAL A 37 12.09 23.04 -21.57
N ILE A 38 11.75 22.81 -22.84
CA ILE A 38 11.21 21.52 -23.30
C ILE A 38 12.22 20.40 -23.07
N SER A 39 13.51 20.61 -23.37
CA SER A 39 14.56 19.61 -23.12
C SER A 39 14.69 19.29 -21.63
N ILE A 40 14.67 20.30 -20.75
CA ILE A 40 14.73 20.09 -19.29
C ILE A 40 13.51 19.31 -18.81
N ILE A 41 12.30 19.69 -19.23
CA ILE A 41 11.07 18.98 -18.88
C ILE A 41 11.15 17.53 -19.37
N GLY A 42 11.62 17.31 -20.60
CA GLY A 42 11.81 15.96 -21.14
C GLY A 42 12.76 15.12 -20.29
N ILE A 43 13.91 15.67 -19.88
CA ILE A 43 14.85 14.98 -18.99
C ILE A 43 14.20 14.67 -17.63
N LEU A 44 13.47 15.61 -17.04
CA LEU A 44 12.77 15.40 -15.78
C LEU A 44 11.71 14.30 -15.88
N VAL A 45 10.95 14.26 -16.97
CA VAL A 45 9.94 13.21 -17.22
C VAL A 45 10.61 11.85 -17.37
N VAL A 46 11.71 11.75 -18.12
CA VAL A 46 12.47 10.50 -18.26
C VAL A 46 13.06 10.07 -16.92
N ALA A 47 13.68 10.99 -16.17
CA ALA A 47 14.24 10.69 -14.85
C ALA A 47 13.16 10.21 -13.88
N PHE A 48 11.98 10.82 -13.90
CA PHE A 48 10.83 10.39 -13.09
C PHE A 48 10.33 9.01 -13.51
N ALA A 49 10.21 8.73 -14.82
CA ALA A 49 9.80 7.43 -15.32
C ALA A 49 10.80 6.33 -14.93
N VAL A 50 12.11 6.59 -15.09
CA VAL A 50 13.18 5.67 -14.69
C VAL A 50 13.12 5.43 -13.18
N LYS A 51 12.98 6.48 -12.37
CA LYS A 51 12.80 6.36 -10.92
C LYS A 51 11.62 5.44 -10.60
N ARG A 52 10.47 5.68 -11.23
CA ARG A 52 9.24 4.93 -10.95
C ARG A 52 9.34 3.45 -11.36
N VAL A 53 9.98 3.16 -12.49
CA VAL A 53 10.08 1.79 -13.03
C VAL A 53 11.16 0.97 -12.35
N PHE A 54 12.29 1.58 -11.98
CA PHE A 54 13.46 0.84 -11.49
C PHE A 54 13.76 1.02 -10.00
N PHE A 55 13.27 2.09 -9.37
CA PHE A 55 13.64 2.45 -8.00
C PHE A 55 12.46 2.45 -7.02
N THR A 56 11.22 2.35 -7.49
CA THR A 56 10.08 2.09 -6.61
C THR A 56 10.18 0.64 -6.13
N LYS A 57 10.26 0.47 -4.81
CA LYS A 57 10.36 -0.85 -4.19
C LYS A 57 9.01 -1.27 -3.65
N MET A 58 8.82 -2.58 -3.57
CA MET A 58 7.70 -3.17 -2.87
C MET A 58 7.84 -2.90 -1.37
N GLU A 59 6.77 -2.41 -0.76
CA GLU A 59 6.70 -2.07 0.66
C GLU A 59 5.47 -2.73 1.31
N PHE A 60 5.62 -3.16 2.56
CA PHE A 60 4.53 -3.74 3.35
C PHE A 60 4.10 -2.73 4.40
N ILE A 61 2.89 -2.18 4.24
CA ILE A 61 2.26 -1.27 5.19
C ILE A 61 1.39 -2.11 6.12
N GLN A 62 1.80 -2.23 7.38
CA GLN A 62 0.96 -2.88 8.38
C GLN A 62 -0.24 -1.98 8.72
N SER A 63 -1.43 -2.56 8.83
CA SER A 63 -2.58 -1.82 9.35
C SER A 63 -2.36 -1.45 10.82
N ASN A 64 -2.74 -0.22 11.17
CA ASN A 64 -2.74 0.28 12.54
C ASN A 64 -3.89 -0.32 13.38
N VAL A 65 -4.87 -0.94 12.70
CA VAL A 65 -6.09 -1.47 13.28
C VAL A 65 -6.08 -2.99 13.34
N TYR A 66 -5.55 -3.64 12.30
CA TYR A 66 -5.47 -5.09 12.19
C TYR A 66 -4.01 -5.53 12.17
N SER A 67 -3.52 -6.07 13.28
CA SER A 67 -2.10 -6.44 13.43
C SER A 67 -1.63 -7.49 12.42
N ASN A 68 -2.55 -8.32 11.93
CA ASN A 68 -2.34 -9.41 10.97
C ASN A 68 -2.65 -9.02 9.52
N LEU A 69 -2.90 -7.75 9.23
CA LEU A 69 -3.16 -7.24 7.87
C LEU A 69 -1.97 -6.42 7.36
N TYR A 70 -1.50 -6.77 6.16
CA TYR A 70 -0.47 -6.04 5.44
C TYR A 70 -0.99 -5.59 4.07
N ILE A 71 -0.92 -4.29 3.81
CA ILE A 71 -1.17 -3.70 2.51
C ILE A 71 0.16 -3.58 1.75
N VAL A 72 0.23 -4.18 0.58
CA VAL A 72 1.42 -4.27 -0.26
C VAL A 72 1.39 -3.14 -1.28
N GLU A 73 2.30 -2.18 -1.14
CA GLU A 73 2.45 -1.06 -2.07
C GLU A 73 3.53 -1.38 -3.11
N ASN A 74 3.22 -1.16 -4.39
CA ASN A 74 4.09 -1.42 -5.54
C ASN A 74 4.65 -2.86 -5.59
N PRO A 75 3.79 -3.90 -5.66
CA PRO A 75 4.27 -5.28 -5.76
C PRO A 75 5.20 -5.47 -6.96
N GLU A 76 6.24 -6.27 -6.75
CA GLU A 76 7.18 -6.63 -7.82
C GLU A 76 6.47 -7.47 -8.90
N LYS A 77 6.78 -7.22 -10.18
CA LYS A 77 6.20 -8.00 -11.30
C LYS A 77 6.66 -9.45 -11.31
N ASP A 78 7.80 -9.74 -10.68
CA ASP A 78 8.32 -11.08 -10.56
C ASP A 78 7.66 -11.79 -9.36
N ALA A 79 6.76 -12.73 -9.67
CA ALA A 79 6.04 -13.53 -8.69
C ALA A 79 6.96 -14.25 -7.70
N SER A 80 8.19 -14.62 -8.10
CA SER A 80 9.15 -15.27 -7.19
C SER A 80 9.66 -14.32 -6.12
N LYS A 81 9.86 -13.04 -6.46
CA LYS A 81 10.27 -12.00 -5.50
C LYS A 81 9.14 -11.68 -4.53
N VAL A 82 7.91 -11.53 -5.03
CA VAL A 82 6.71 -11.33 -4.21
C VAL A 82 6.54 -12.49 -3.23
N LYS A 83 6.63 -13.72 -3.74
CA LYS A 83 6.58 -14.93 -2.91
C LYS A 83 7.61 -14.91 -1.79
N LYS A 84 8.87 -14.66 -2.14
CA LYS A 84 9.96 -14.60 -1.15
C LYS A 84 9.69 -13.53 -0.09
N ALA A 85 9.28 -12.34 -0.50
CA ALA A 85 9.05 -11.23 0.41
C ALA A 85 7.87 -11.46 1.37
N ILE A 86 6.77 -12.04 0.88
CA ILE A 86 5.63 -12.42 1.73
C ILE A 86 6.05 -13.48 2.75
N ILE A 87 6.82 -14.50 2.34
CA ILE A 87 7.34 -15.51 3.27
C ILE A 87 8.26 -14.88 4.32
N ASP A 88 9.14 -13.96 3.92
CA ASP A 88 10.02 -13.26 4.85
C ASP A 88 9.21 -12.37 5.81
N LYS A 89 8.13 -11.74 5.33
CA LYS A 89 7.24 -10.94 6.17
C LYS A 89 6.42 -11.78 7.14
N ILE A 90 5.95 -12.96 6.75
CA ILE A 90 5.31 -13.94 7.64
C ILE A 90 6.27 -14.32 8.77
N LYS A 91 7.53 -14.63 8.47
CA LYS A 91 8.54 -14.94 9.48
C LYS A 91 8.80 -13.77 10.44
N GLU A 92 8.85 -12.56 9.91
CA GLU A 92 9.00 -11.34 10.72
C GLU A 92 7.81 -11.15 11.66
N HIS A 93 6.58 -11.27 11.14
CA HIS A 93 5.34 -11.16 11.90
C HIS A 93 5.29 -12.18 13.04
N LEU A 94 5.59 -13.46 12.77
CA LEU A 94 5.56 -14.52 13.78
C LEU A 94 6.63 -14.38 14.87
N LYS A 95 7.72 -13.65 14.59
CA LYS A 95 8.75 -13.32 15.58
C LYS A 95 8.40 -12.10 16.43
N ALA A 96 7.50 -11.26 15.94
CA ALA A 96 7.04 -10.10 16.66
C ALA A 96 5.85 -10.48 17.56
N ASN A 97 5.82 -9.95 18.79
CA ASN A 97 4.73 -10.19 19.72
C ASN A 97 3.55 -9.27 19.35
N HIS A 98 2.76 -9.68 18.37
CA HIS A 98 1.54 -8.97 17.97
C HIS A 98 0.37 -9.42 18.84
N LYS A 99 -0.22 -8.48 19.60
CA LYS A 99 -1.53 -8.71 20.21
C LYS A 99 -2.59 -8.42 19.16
N GLN A 100 -3.29 -9.47 18.73
CA GLN A 100 -4.43 -9.31 17.84
C GLN A 100 -5.64 -8.85 18.66
N GLU A 101 -5.94 -7.56 18.60
CA GLU A 101 -7.07 -6.94 19.30
C GLU A 101 -8.34 -6.99 18.44
N ASN A 102 -8.18 -6.77 17.12
CA ASN A 102 -9.28 -6.73 16.17
C ASN A 102 -9.25 -7.92 15.19
N LYS A 103 -10.44 -8.35 14.78
CA LYS A 103 -10.64 -9.44 13.82
C LYS A 103 -11.47 -8.94 12.64
N LEU A 104 -11.10 -9.37 11.44
CA LEU A 104 -11.87 -9.12 10.22
C LEU A 104 -13.18 -9.93 10.26
N SER A 105 -14.23 -9.42 9.65
CA SER A 105 -15.58 -10.00 9.58
C SER A 105 -15.59 -11.44 9.07
N TYR A 106 -14.73 -11.74 8.11
CA TYR A 106 -14.62 -13.03 7.43
C TYR A 106 -13.48 -13.90 7.98
N SER A 107 -12.79 -13.44 9.04
CA SER A 107 -11.78 -14.26 9.72
C SER A 107 -12.45 -15.45 10.42
N ASN A 108 -11.87 -16.64 10.23
CA ASN A 108 -12.34 -17.86 10.87
C ASN A 108 -11.63 -18.06 12.23
N GLU A 109 -11.89 -19.19 12.90
CA GLU A 109 -11.24 -19.52 14.18
C GLU A 109 -9.72 -19.77 14.06
N THR A 110 -9.17 -19.85 12.84
CA THR A 110 -7.75 -20.10 12.60
C THR A 110 -7.00 -18.79 12.47
N GLU A 111 -5.82 -18.71 13.08
CA GLU A 111 -4.96 -17.53 12.95
C GLU A 111 -4.54 -17.35 11.48
N CYS A 112 -4.70 -16.13 10.96
CA CYS A 112 -4.44 -15.83 9.55
C CYS A 112 -3.71 -14.50 9.41
N ILE A 113 -2.71 -14.44 8.52
CA ILE A 113 -2.05 -13.20 8.09
C ILE A 113 -2.49 -12.88 6.67
N TYR A 114 -3.02 -11.67 6.47
CA TYR A 114 -3.63 -11.22 5.23
C TYR A 114 -2.70 -10.26 4.47
N PHE A 115 -2.58 -10.49 3.16
CA PHE A 115 -1.81 -9.64 2.25
C PHE A 115 -2.70 -9.17 1.10
N TYR A 116 -2.88 -7.85 1.00
CA TYR A 116 -3.67 -7.20 -0.05
C TYR A 116 -2.81 -6.17 -0.78
N GLU A 117 -2.92 -6.06 -2.09
CA GLU A 117 -2.33 -4.97 -2.86
C GLU A 117 -3.01 -3.64 -2.48
N LEU A 118 -2.24 -2.56 -2.51
CA LEU A 118 -2.75 -1.21 -2.29
C LEU A 118 -3.67 -0.76 -3.43
N GLY A 119 -4.98 -0.79 -3.18
CA GLY A 119 -6.04 -0.28 -4.05
C GLY A 119 -6.63 1.05 -3.56
N GLY A 120 -7.34 1.76 -4.45
CA GLY A 120 -8.12 2.97 -4.13
C GLY A 120 -7.39 4.33 -4.21
N ARG A 121 -6.19 4.40 -4.81
CA ARG A 121 -5.45 5.67 -4.98
C ARG A 121 -5.49 6.20 -6.42
N THR A 122 -6.66 6.55 -6.92
CA THR A 122 -6.73 7.12 -8.27
C THR A 122 -6.18 8.55 -8.30
N PHE A 123 -6.45 9.41 -7.33
CA PHE A 123 -5.69 10.65 -7.06
C PHE A 123 -6.02 11.05 -5.62
N GLY A 124 -5.04 11.41 -4.78
CA GLY A 124 -5.20 11.64 -3.32
C GLY A 124 -6.22 12.70 -2.84
N PHE A 125 -7.16 13.14 -3.68
CA PHE A 125 -8.33 13.98 -3.38
C PHE A 125 -9.66 13.44 -3.96
N LEU A 126 -9.63 12.42 -4.81
CA LEU A 126 -10.79 11.65 -5.30
C LEU A 126 -10.57 10.22 -4.81
N GLY A 127 -10.88 9.98 -3.53
CA GLY A 127 -10.73 8.68 -2.91
C GLY A 127 -11.68 7.68 -3.56
N GLU A 128 -11.13 6.72 -4.27
CA GLU A 128 -11.85 5.49 -4.56
C GLU A 128 -11.76 4.63 -3.30
N ALA A 129 -12.89 4.03 -2.93
CA ALA A 129 -12.91 3.01 -1.90
C ALA A 129 -11.92 1.89 -2.31
N GLY A 130 -11.10 1.43 -1.36
CA GLY A 130 -9.97 0.56 -1.65
C GLY A 130 -9.31 0.06 -0.40
N THR A 131 -8.42 -0.91 -0.55
CA THR A 131 -7.72 -1.56 0.57
C THR A 131 -6.91 -0.59 1.43
N SER A 132 -6.57 0.60 0.90
CA SER A 132 -5.94 1.67 1.66
C SER A 132 -6.76 2.20 2.86
N TYR A 133 -8.09 2.07 2.82
CA TYR A 133 -8.98 2.45 3.93
C TYR A 133 -8.62 1.70 5.22
N PHE A 134 -8.34 0.39 5.12
CA PHE A 134 -8.07 -0.50 6.24
C PHE A 134 -6.66 -0.34 6.86
N ILE A 135 -5.85 0.60 6.35
CA ILE A 135 -4.59 0.97 7.02
C ILE A 135 -4.90 1.62 8.38
N ASP A 136 -5.92 2.47 8.44
CA ASP A 136 -6.23 3.29 9.61
C ASP A 136 -7.67 3.13 10.13
N HIS A 137 -8.49 2.31 9.48
CA HIS A 137 -9.92 2.16 9.81
C HIS A 137 -10.33 0.70 9.95
N GLU A 138 -11.27 0.45 10.88
CA GLU A 138 -12.00 -0.82 10.99
C GLU A 138 -13.04 -0.95 9.86
N GLU A 139 -13.43 -2.19 9.57
CA GLU A 139 -14.55 -2.50 8.68
C GLU A 139 -15.84 -1.83 9.18
N ASP A 140 -16.57 -1.19 8.25
CA ASP A 140 -17.89 -0.65 8.52
C ASP A 140 -18.94 -1.59 7.93
N LEU A 141 -19.42 -2.50 8.77
CA LEU A 141 -20.42 -3.51 8.41
C LEU A 141 -21.86 -2.95 8.46
N GLY A 142 -22.03 -1.66 8.77
CA GLY A 142 -23.33 -1.02 8.96
C GLY A 142 -23.84 -0.27 7.73
N GLY A 143 -25.17 -0.09 7.65
CA GLY A 143 -25.79 0.85 6.70
C GLY A 143 -26.02 0.31 5.29
N PHE A 144 -26.25 1.22 4.33
CA PHE A 144 -26.51 0.90 2.91
C PHE A 144 -25.23 0.76 2.08
N VAL A 145 -24.08 1.17 2.63
CA VAL A 145 -22.76 1.07 2.02
C VAL A 145 -21.87 0.44 3.07
N THR A 146 -21.43 -0.79 2.82
CA THR A 146 -20.57 -1.55 3.74
C THR A 146 -19.14 -1.51 3.22
N GLU A 147 -18.19 -1.17 4.09
CA GLU A 147 -16.77 -1.25 3.80
C GLU A 147 -16.15 -2.45 4.50
N GLU A 148 -16.09 -3.55 3.76
CA GLU A 148 -15.58 -4.85 4.20
C GLU A 148 -14.36 -5.24 3.35
N LEU A 149 -13.25 -5.61 3.98
CA LEU A 149 -12.01 -5.93 3.26
C LEU A 149 -12.22 -7.14 2.33
N GLY A 150 -13.08 -8.09 2.73
CA GLY A 150 -13.46 -9.25 1.93
C GLY A 150 -14.12 -8.93 0.58
N MET A 151 -14.64 -7.71 0.39
CA MET A 151 -15.20 -7.24 -0.90
C MET A 151 -14.10 -6.88 -1.91
N TYR A 152 -12.89 -6.60 -1.45
CA TYR A 152 -11.75 -6.19 -2.27
C TYR A 152 -10.95 -7.38 -2.82
N GLN A 153 -11.66 -8.37 -3.36
CA GLN A 153 -11.07 -9.64 -3.79
C GLN A 153 -10.00 -9.45 -4.86
N GLU A 154 -10.19 -8.51 -5.79
CA GLU A 154 -9.25 -8.22 -6.86
C GLU A 154 -7.85 -7.80 -6.35
N TYR A 155 -7.77 -7.24 -5.14
CA TYR A 155 -6.51 -6.84 -4.51
C TYR A 155 -5.95 -7.92 -3.58
N ARG A 156 -6.67 -9.01 -3.32
CA ARG A 156 -6.19 -10.07 -2.43
C ARG A 156 -5.01 -10.77 -3.09
N MET A 157 -3.88 -10.81 -2.39
CA MET A 157 -2.65 -11.43 -2.92
C MET A 157 -2.36 -12.77 -2.25
N ALA A 158 -2.41 -12.82 -0.93
CA ALA A 158 -2.11 -14.03 -0.17
C ALA A 158 -2.73 -14.04 1.22
N GLU A 159 -3.00 -15.24 1.71
CA GLU A 159 -3.49 -15.48 3.06
C GLU A 159 -2.72 -16.64 3.68
N PHE A 160 -2.11 -16.41 4.85
CA PHE A 160 -1.33 -17.42 5.56
C PHE A 160 -2.07 -17.91 6.79
N TYR A 161 -2.61 -19.12 6.72
CA TYR A 161 -3.34 -19.78 7.79
C TYR A 161 -2.40 -20.64 8.62
N TYR A 162 -2.39 -20.44 9.94
CA TYR A 162 -1.54 -21.23 10.83
C TYR A 162 -2.23 -21.55 12.15
N LYS A 163 -1.71 -22.58 12.82
CA LYS A 163 -2.14 -22.96 14.16
C LYS A 163 -0.95 -22.92 15.08
N ILE A 164 -1.05 -22.14 16.15
CA ILE A 164 -0.04 -22.13 17.20
C ILE A 164 -0.17 -23.44 17.96
N SER A 165 0.84 -24.32 17.85
CA SER A 165 0.85 -25.57 18.63
C SER A 165 1.14 -25.26 20.09
N GLU A 166 0.36 -25.84 21.01
CA GLU A 166 0.59 -25.69 22.45
C GLU A 166 1.82 -26.44 22.96
N ASN A 167 2.37 -27.36 22.16
CA ASN A 167 3.55 -28.14 22.53
C ASN A 167 4.82 -27.28 22.45
N GLU A 168 5.80 -27.57 23.32
CA GLU A 168 7.05 -26.82 23.58
C GLU A 168 7.99 -26.58 22.38
N LEU A 169 7.60 -27.00 21.17
CA LEU A 169 8.30 -26.69 19.93
C LEU A 169 7.84 -25.33 19.42
N ASN A 170 8.71 -24.32 19.51
CA ASN A 170 8.54 -22.96 18.93
C ASN A 170 8.43 -22.95 17.38
N SER A 171 8.15 -24.07 16.75
CA SER A 171 8.03 -24.22 15.30
C SER A 171 6.58 -24.44 14.89
N THR A 172 6.06 -23.57 14.02
CA THR A 172 4.71 -23.70 13.44
C THR A 172 4.78 -24.02 11.95
N CYS A 173 3.77 -24.77 11.49
CA CYS A 173 3.47 -24.95 10.08
C CYS A 173 2.14 -24.25 9.74
N GLY A 174 2.03 -23.76 8.51
CA GLY A 174 0.80 -23.17 7.99
C GLY A 174 0.66 -23.32 6.49
N GLU A 175 -0.50 -22.94 5.99
CA GLU A 175 -0.89 -22.97 4.60
C GLU A 175 -0.91 -21.54 4.06
N LEU A 176 -0.15 -21.30 2.98
CA LEU A 176 -0.12 -20.03 2.27
C LEU A 176 -0.92 -20.16 0.98
N ASN A 177 -2.11 -19.55 0.99
CA ASN A 177 -2.99 -19.48 -0.16
C ASN A 177 -2.63 -18.25 -1.00
N TRP A 178 -2.49 -18.45 -2.31
CA TRP A 178 -2.17 -17.42 -3.28
C TRP A 178 -3.39 -17.06 -4.10
N PHE A 179 -3.55 -15.78 -4.37
CA PHE A 179 -4.64 -15.23 -5.16
C PHE A 179 -4.10 -14.32 -6.27
N ASP A 180 -4.81 -14.26 -7.39
CA ASP A 180 -4.54 -13.35 -8.50
C ASP A 180 -5.89 -12.87 -9.05
N GLU A 181 -6.08 -11.56 -9.11
CA GLU A 181 -7.35 -10.92 -9.52
C GLU A 181 -8.60 -11.51 -8.80
N GLY A 182 -8.44 -11.88 -7.53
CA GLY A 182 -9.48 -12.49 -6.69
C GLY A 182 -9.65 -14.01 -6.82
N GLU A 183 -9.05 -14.62 -7.85
CA GLU A 183 -9.08 -16.07 -8.05
C GLU A 183 -8.01 -16.78 -7.21
N PHE A 184 -8.37 -17.93 -6.65
CA PHE A 184 -7.41 -18.79 -5.96
C PHE A 184 -6.51 -19.50 -6.97
N ILE A 185 -5.19 -19.39 -6.78
CA ILE A 185 -4.20 -19.93 -7.71
C ILE A 185 -3.62 -21.24 -7.18
N LYS A 186 -3.16 -21.26 -5.94
CA LYS A 186 -2.53 -22.44 -5.31
C LYS A 186 -2.36 -22.26 -3.81
N THR A 187 -2.05 -23.37 -3.15
CA THR A 187 -1.61 -23.41 -1.75
C THR A 187 -0.17 -23.92 -1.67
N ASP A 188 0.68 -23.24 -0.90
CA ASP A 188 1.97 -23.74 -0.48
C ASP A 188 1.94 -24.07 1.03
N THR A 189 2.60 -25.14 1.45
CA THR A 189 2.81 -25.42 2.89
C THR A 189 4.15 -24.84 3.33
N ILE A 190 4.14 -24.04 4.40
CA ILE A 190 5.36 -23.50 5.00
C ILE A 190 5.50 -24.07 6.39
N CYS A 191 6.66 -24.67 6.67
CA CYS A 191 6.98 -25.31 7.95
C CYS A 191 8.27 -24.75 8.54
N ASN A 192 8.52 -25.07 9.81
CA ASN A 192 9.67 -24.64 10.59
C ASN A 192 9.72 -23.11 10.76
N LEU A 193 8.57 -22.48 11.00
CA LEU A 193 8.48 -21.06 11.32
C LEU A 193 8.67 -20.86 12.83
N GLU A 194 9.71 -20.12 13.21
CA GLU A 194 9.96 -19.77 14.60
C GLU A 194 8.95 -18.74 15.10
N ILE A 195 8.27 -19.04 16.20
CA ILE A 195 7.39 -18.12 16.92
C ILE A 195 8.06 -17.72 18.23
N ILE A 196 8.06 -16.43 18.55
CA ILE A 196 8.46 -15.92 19.86
C ILE A 196 7.18 -15.59 20.63
N LYS A 197 6.91 -16.33 21.72
CA LYS A 197 5.80 -16.07 22.65
C LYS A 197 6.08 -14.82 23.51
#